data_AF-A0A1J1HBW3-F1
#
_entry.id   AF-A0A1J1HBW3-F1
#
_cell.length_a   1.000
_cell.length_b   1.000
_cell.length_c   1.000
_cell.angle_alpha   90.00
_cell.angle_beta   90.00
_cell.angle_gamma   90.00
#
_symmetry.space_group_name_H-M   'P 1'
#
loop_
_entity.id
_entity.type
_entity.pdbx_description
1 polymer ?
#
loop_
_entity_poly.entity_id
_entity_poly.type
_entity_poly.pdbx_seq_one_letter_code
_entity_poly.pdbx_strand_id
1 'polypeptide(L)'
;MDSSTKKSQHDLQLCENFESSPYYSCLISFLESIIPVEPENNEGFLFAFILVLIFYMWIFKIFYTNDQTEDTEGFPQSDAQIITKDTTEEIFLESSIKEKEERAQKVREREEMRREVRRLKEQMREKQEKEHRIKDRIKRREEQTARRKKKKEKMISTVGESEENEEVEE
;
A
#
# COMPACT_ATOMS: atom_id res chain seq x y z
N MET A 1 7.84 10.25 42.57
CA MET A 1 7.27 8.93 42.27
C MET A 1 5.77 9.06 42.36
N ASP A 2 5.11 9.03 41.21
CA ASP A 2 3.69 9.31 41.07
C ASP A 2 2.84 8.15 41.60
N SER A 3 1.65 8.44 42.14
CA SER A 3 0.82 7.48 42.87
C SER A 3 0.46 6.22 42.07
N SER A 4 0.40 6.32 40.73
CA SER A 4 0.15 5.19 39.82
C SER A 4 1.29 4.16 39.83
N THR A 5 2.54 4.62 39.87
CA THR A 5 3.73 3.73 39.89
C THR A 5 3.85 2.96 41.20
N LYS A 6 3.41 3.54 42.33
CA LYS A 6 3.37 2.84 43.62
C LYS A 6 2.29 1.75 43.68
N LYS A 7 1.12 2.01 43.06
CA LYS A 7 0.03 1.05 43.00
C LYS A 7 0.39 -0.15 42.11
N SER A 8 0.96 0.11 40.94
CA SER A 8 1.46 -0.92 40.03
C SER A 8 2.52 -1.84 40.66
N GLN A 9 3.45 -1.30 41.47
CA GLN A 9 4.46 -2.12 42.15
C GLN A 9 3.89 -2.96 43.29
N HIS A 10 2.91 -2.43 44.03
CA HIS A 10 2.21 -3.19 45.06
C HIS A 10 1.37 -4.34 44.47
N ASP A 11 0.68 -4.08 43.35
CA ASP A 11 -0.14 -5.08 42.67
C ASP A 11 0.72 -6.21 42.05
N LEU A 12 1.93 -5.88 41.59
CA LEU A 12 2.93 -6.88 41.17
C LEU A 12 3.43 -7.76 42.32
N GLN A 13 3.68 -7.18 43.50
CA GLN A 13 4.08 -7.95 44.70
C GLN A 13 2.97 -8.87 45.23
N LEU A 14 1.71 -8.52 45.01
CA LEU A 14 0.57 -9.39 45.34
C LEU A 14 0.50 -10.62 44.45
N CYS A 15 0.95 -10.56 43.19
CA CYS A 15 0.91 -11.70 42.27
C CYS A 15 2.06 -12.72 42.49
N GLU A 16 3.20 -12.30 43.06
CA GLU A 16 4.32 -13.21 43.38
C GLU A 16 4.05 -14.15 44.56
N ASN A 17 3.07 -13.84 45.42
CA ASN A 17 2.85 -14.55 46.69
C ASN A 17 1.69 -15.57 46.70
N PHE A 18 1.07 -15.90 45.55
CA PHE A 18 -0.08 -16.81 45.51
C PHE A 18 0.24 -18.14 44.80
N GLU A 19 0.65 -19.14 45.58
CA GLU A 19 0.89 -20.53 45.13
C GLU A 19 -0.40 -21.34 44.89
N SER A 20 -1.61 -20.82 45.14
CA SER A 20 -2.83 -21.63 45.01
C SER A 20 -4.10 -20.84 44.67
N SER A 21 -4.19 -20.39 43.41
CA SER A 21 -5.41 -20.00 42.64
C SER A 21 -6.21 -18.74 43.06
N PRO A 22 -6.87 -18.00 42.13
CA PRO A 22 -6.88 -18.14 40.67
C PRO A 22 -6.21 -16.95 39.96
N TYR A 23 -5.45 -17.24 38.90
CA TYR A 23 -4.83 -16.27 37.97
C TYR A 23 -5.76 -15.14 37.49
N TYR A 24 -7.08 -15.35 37.56
CA TYR A 24 -8.11 -14.38 37.20
C TYR A 24 -8.09 -13.10 38.06
N SER A 25 -7.74 -13.14 39.35
CA SER A 25 -7.74 -11.93 40.19
C SER A 25 -6.61 -10.97 39.82
N CYS A 26 -5.39 -11.49 39.61
CA CYS A 26 -4.24 -10.72 39.13
C CYS A 26 -4.49 -10.18 37.71
N LEU A 27 -5.11 -10.99 36.84
CA LEU A 27 -5.49 -10.59 35.48
C LEU A 27 -6.52 -9.45 35.50
N ILE A 28 -7.54 -9.53 36.37
CA ILE A 28 -8.57 -8.49 36.51
C ILE A 28 -7.94 -7.17 36.99
N SER A 29 -7.08 -7.19 38.01
CA SER A 29 -6.41 -5.97 38.49
C SER A 29 -5.46 -5.36 37.45
N PHE A 30 -4.76 -6.19 36.65
CA PHE A 30 -3.93 -5.71 35.56
C PHE A 30 -4.77 -5.08 34.44
N LEU A 31 -5.89 -5.71 34.08
CA LEU A 31 -6.83 -5.18 33.08
C LEU A 31 -7.48 -3.87 33.52
N GLU A 32 -7.87 -3.75 34.80
CA GLU A 32 -8.36 -2.49 35.38
C GLU A 32 -7.31 -1.38 35.37
N SER A 33 -6.02 -1.73 35.43
CA SER A 33 -4.93 -0.73 35.35
C SER A 33 -4.65 -0.24 33.92
N ILE A 34 -4.97 -1.04 32.91
CA ILE A 34 -4.70 -0.76 31.49
C ILE A 34 -5.90 -0.10 30.81
N ILE A 35 -7.12 -0.44 31.22
CA ILE A 35 -8.34 0.11 30.64
C ILE A 35 -8.66 1.45 31.34
N PRO A 36 -8.54 2.59 30.66
CA PRO A 36 -8.94 3.87 31.24
C PRO A 36 -10.45 3.86 31.53
N VAL A 37 -10.83 4.24 32.76
CA VAL A 37 -12.22 4.22 33.27
C VAL A 37 -13.14 5.18 32.49
N GLU A 38 -12.58 6.19 31.82
CA GLU A 38 -13.27 7.05 30.86
C GLU A 38 -12.44 7.14 29.57
N PRO A 39 -12.90 6.53 28.44
CA PRO A 39 -12.20 6.68 27.17
C PRO A 39 -12.55 8.04 26.56
N GLU A 40 -11.60 8.99 26.58
CA GLU A 40 -11.75 10.26 25.85
C GLU A 40 -11.79 10.06 24.32
N ASN A 41 -11.22 8.95 23.82
CA ASN A 41 -11.11 8.64 22.40
C ASN A 41 -11.43 7.17 22.11
N ASN A 42 -12.33 6.91 21.15
CA ASN A 42 -12.74 5.58 20.71
C ASN A 42 -11.56 4.71 20.22
N GLU A 43 -10.50 5.34 19.69
CA GLU A 43 -9.32 4.65 19.18
C GLU A 43 -8.49 4.01 20.31
N GLY A 44 -8.39 4.66 21.47
CA GLY A 44 -7.68 4.12 22.64
C GLY A 44 -8.40 2.93 23.26
N PHE A 45 -9.73 2.97 23.28
CA PHE A 45 -10.56 1.85 23.72
C PHE A 45 -10.43 0.65 22.77
N LEU A 46 -10.48 0.89 21.45
CA LEU A 46 -10.33 -0.16 20.45
C LEU A 46 -8.94 -0.82 20.55
N PHE A 47 -7.89 -0.03 20.77
CA PHE A 47 -6.53 -0.54 20.93
C PHE A 47 -6.39 -1.41 22.18
N ALA A 48 -6.90 -0.95 23.33
CA ALA A 48 -6.90 -1.74 24.57
C ALA A 48 -7.70 -3.04 24.39
N PHE A 49 -8.89 -2.98 23.78
CA PHE A 49 -9.72 -4.15 23.52
C PHE A 49 -9.03 -5.19 22.63
N ILE A 50 -8.38 -4.75 21.54
CA ILE A 50 -7.60 -5.64 20.67
C ILE A 50 -6.43 -6.27 21.43
N LEU A 51 -5.74 -5.51 22.29
CA LEU A 51 -4.64 -6.02 23.11
C LEU A 51 -5.10 -7.11 24.08
N VAL A 52 -6.27 -6.92 24.72
CA VAL A 52 -6.87 -7.92 25.61
C VAL A 52 -7.25 -9.19 24.83
N LEU A 53 -7.81 -9.06 23.63
CA LEU A 53 -8.15 -10.20 22.77
C LEU A 53 -6.89 -10.99 22.35
N ILE A 54 -5.82 -10.30 21.94
CA ILE A 54 -4.55 -10.94 21.57
C ILE A 54 -3.96 -11.67 22.78
N PHE A 55 -3.97 -11.04 23.95
CA PHE A 55 -3.43 -11.63 25.16
C PHE A 55 -4.24 -12.85 25.62
N TYR A 56 -5.57 -12.78 25.53
CA TYR A 56 -6.46 -13.92 25.81
C TYR A 56 -6.22 -15.08 24.86
N MET A 57 -6.07 -14.82 23.55
CA MET A 57 -5.74 -15.85 22.56
C MET A 57 -4.36 -16.48 22.82
N TRP A 58 -3.40 -15.70 23.33
CA TRP A 58 -2.07 -16.19 23.69
C TRP A 58 -2.10 -17.08 24.94
N ILE A 59 -2.81 -16.65 26.01
CA ILE A 59 -3.06 -17.47 27.20
C ILE A 59 -3.79 -18.76 26.80
N PHE A 60 -4.89 -18.66 26.04
CA PHE A 60 -5.65 -19.82 25.57
C PHE A 60 -4.74 -20.80 24.83
N LYS A 61 -3.88 -20.32 23.93
CA LYS A 61 -2.91 -21.17 23.25
C LYS A 61 -1.91 -21.80 24.21
N ILE A 62 -1.40 -21.10 25.21
CA ILE A 62 -0.42 -21.70 26.13
C ILE A 62 -1.05 -22.74 27.06
N PHE A 63 -2.26 -22.48 27.56
CA PHE A 63 -2.91 -23.36 28.54
C PHE A 63 -3.72 -24.49 27.90
N TYR A 64 -4.44 -24.26 26.80
CA TYR A 64 -5.23 -25.30 26.13
C TYR A 64 -4.44 -26.17 25.14
N THR A 65 -3.21 -25.78 24.76
CA THR A 65 -2.35 -26.66 23.93
C THR A 65 -1.53 -27.63 24.79
N ASN A 66 -1.43 -27.41 26.11
CA ASN A 66 -0.75 -28.33 27.04
C ASN A 66 -1.69 -29.39 27.65
N ASP A 67 -3.02 -29.26 27.50
CA ASP A 67 -4.02 -30.20 28.06
C ASP A 67 -4.53 -31.21 27.01
N GLN A 68 -3.83 -31.35 25.86
CA GLN A 68 -4.12 -32.36 24.83
C GLN A 68 -2.93 -33.26 24.49
N THR A 69 -1.89 -33.29 25.30
CA THR A 69 -0.72 -34.16 25.05
C THR A 69 -0.57 -35.33 26.02
N GLU A 70 -1.44 -35.46 27.02
CA GLU A 70 -1.44 -36.58 27.97
C GLU A 70 -2.81 -37.28 27.96
N ASP A 71 -3.03 -38.05 26.88
CA ASP A 71 -3.81 -39.29 26.82
C ASP A 71 -4.19 -39.56 25.36
N THR A 72 -3.19 -39.95 24.57
CA THR A 72 -3.42 -40.88 23.48
C THR A 72 -2.56 -42.10 23.76
N GLU A 73 -3.14 -42.99 24.58
CA GLU A 73 -2.84 -44.41 24.51
C GLU A 73 -2.68 -44.81 23.04
N GLY A 74 -1.63 -45.59 22.76
CA GLY A 74 -1.35 -46.12 21.42
C GLY A 74 -2.51 -46.97 20.92
N PHE A 75 -3.52 -46.33 20.36
CA PHE A 75 -4.49 -46.96 19.50
C PHE A 75 -3.76 -47.32 18.20
N PRO A 76 -3.91 -48.56 17.69
CA PRO A 76 -3.47 -48.85 16.33
C PRO A 76 -4.19 -47.87 15.42
N GLN A 77 -3.43 -47.02 14.72
CA GLN A 77 -3.97 -46.13 13.69
C GLN A 77 -4.79 -47.02 12.74
N SER A 78 -6.11 -46.87 12.77
CA SER A 78 -6.96 -47.63 11.86
C SER A 78 -6.65 -47.16 10.43
N ASP A 79 -6.73 -48.07 9.46
CA ASP A 79 -6.44 -47.76 8.06
C ASP A 79 -7.18 -46.52 7.54
N ALA A 80 -8.36 -46.22 8.10
CA ALA A 80 -9.13 -45.01 7.80
C ALA A 80 -8.40 -43.70 8.17
N GLN A 81 -7.66 -43.65 9.29
CA GLN A 81 -6.91 -42.45 9.69
C GLN A 81 -5.66 -42.24 8.83
N ILE A 82 -4.99 -43.33 8.43
CA ILE A 82 -3.82 -43.29 7.53
C ILE A 82 -4.28 -42.81 6.14
N ILE A 83 -5.37 -43.36 5.61
CA ILE A 83 -5.97 -42.92 4.34
C ILE A 83 -6.37 -41.44 4.39
N THR A 84 -6.93 -40.95 5.50
CA THR A 84 -7.26 -39.51 5.63
C THR A 84 -6.03 -38.61 5.69
N LYS A 85 -4.90 -39.10 6.23
CA LYS A 85 -3.65 -38.34 6.28
C LYS A 85 -3.00 -38.24 4.90
N ASP A 86 -2.98 -39.35 4.16
CA ASP A 86 -2.40 -39.38 2.81
C ASP A 86 -3.23 -38.54 1.83
N THR A 87 -4.57 -38.63 1.91
CA THR A 87 -5.47 -37.80 1.09
C THR A 87 -5.38 -36.31 1.45
N THR A 88 -5.21 -35.95 2.72
CA THR A 88 -5.02 -34.54 3.11
C THR A 88 -3.65 -33.99 2.69
N GLU A 89 -2.60 -34.81 2.73
CA GLU A 89 -1.28 -34.42 2.21
C GLU A 89 -1.31 -34.19 0.70
N GLU A 90 -2.00 -35.07 -0.06
CA GLU A 90 -2.18 -34.91 -1.50
C GLU A 90 -2.97 -33.63 -1.84
N ILE A 91 -4.08 -33.36 -1.14
CA ILE A 91 -4.87 -32.13 -1.32
C ILE A 91 -4.04 -30.88 -0.99
N PHE A 92 -3.22 -30.94 0.08
CA PHE A 92 -2.35 -29.82 0.45
C PHE A 92 -1.27 -29.56 -0.62
N LEU A 93 -0.65 -30.61 -1.15
CA LEU A 93 0.32 -30.49 -2.24
C LEU A 93 -0.32 -29.91 -3.50
N GLU A 94 -1.51 -30.38 -3.89
CA GLU A 94 -2.23 -29.87 -5.05
C GLU A 94 -2.59 -28.38 -4.88
N SER A 95 -3.07 -27.98 -3.69
CA SER A 95 -3.37 -26.58 -3.39
C SER A 95 -2.10 -25.69 -3.42
N SER A 96 -0.97 -26.18 -2.93
CA SER A 96 0.31 -25.46 -2.97
C SER A 96 0.82 -25.27 -4.40
N ILE A 97 0.64 -26.26 -5.27
CA ILE A 97 0.99 -26.16 -6.69
C ILE A 97 0.11 -25.13 -7.39
N LYS A 98 -1.22 -25.19 -7.20
CA LYS A 98 -2.15 -24.20 -7.76
C LYS A 98 -1.81 -22.78 -7.32
N GLU A 99 -1.50 -22.59 -6.04
CA GLU A 99 -1.13 -21.26 -5.53
C GLU A 99 0.16 -20.73 -6.19
N LYS A 100 1.16 -21.61 -6.39
CA LYS A 100 2.40 -21.23 -7.10
C LYS A 100 2.14 -20.88 -8.57
N GLU A 101 1.29 -21.63 -9.25
CA GLU A 101 0.90 -21.37 -10.63
C GLU A 101 0.17 -20.03 -10.78
N GLU A 102 -0.79 -19.75 -9.88
CA GLU A 102 -1.50 -18.47 -9.85
C GLU A 102 -0.54 -17.30 -9.59
N ARG A 103 0.39 -17.45 -8.65
CA ARG A 103 1.42 -16.43 -8.39
C ARG A 103 2.30 -16.20 -9.62
N ALA A 104 2.73 -17.28 -10.29
CA ALA A 104 3.53 -17.18 -11.51
C ALA A 104 2.74 -16.52 -12.65
N GLN A 105 1.45 -16.81 -12.80
CA GLN A 105 0.58 -16.17 -13.77
C GLN A 105 0.44 -14.67 -13.50
N LYS A 106 0.17 -14.26 -12.25
CA LYS A 106 0.10 -12.84 -11.87
C LYS A 106 1.41 -12.09 -12.16
N VAL A 107 2.56 -12.75 -12.01
CA VAL A 107 3.86 -12.16 -12.38
C VAL A 107 3.98 -11.97 -13.89
N ARG A 108 3.58 -12.97 -14.70
CA ARG A 108 3.58 -12.87 -16.17
C ARG A 108 2.69 -11.73 -16.66
N GLU A 109 1.46 -11.64 -16.14
CA GLU A 109 0.51 -10.56 -16.47
C GLU A 109 1.06 -9.17 -16.11
N ARG A 110 1.67 -9.04 -14.92
CA ARG A 110 2.34 -7.79 -14.51
C ARG A 110 3.51 -7.44 -15.42
N GLU A 111 4.28 -8.43 -15.86
CA GLU A 111 5.40 -8.20 -16.78
C GLU A 111 4.92 -7.77 -18.17
N GLU A 112 3.84 -8.38 -18.67
CA GLU A 112 3.21 -8.00 -19.93
C GLU A 112 2.68 -6.56 -19.89
N MET A 113 1.95 -6.20 -18.83
CA MET A 113 1.51 -4.81 -18.63
C MET A 113 2.69 -3.83 -18.59
N ARG A 114 3.80 -4.20 -17.91
CA ARG A 114 5.00 -3.36 -17.89
C ARG A 114 5.60 -3.17 -19.29
N ARG A 115 5.58 -4.20 -20.14
CA ARG A 115 6.04 -4.11 -21.54
C ARG A 115 5.13 -3.20 -22.35
N GLU A 116 3.81 -3.31 -22.17
CA GLU A 116 2.85 -2.46 -22.85
C GLU A 116 3.00 -0.98 -22.45
N VAL A 117 3.14 -0.70 -21.16
CA VAL A 117 3.39 0.67 -20.66
C VAL A 117 4.67 1.26 -21.25
N ARG A 118 5.74 0.46 -21.41
CA ARG A 118 6.96 0.91 -22.08
C ARG A 118 6.70 1.28 -23.54
N ARG A 119 5.97 0.44 -24.28
CA ARG A 119 5.59 0.72 -25.69
C ARG A 119 4.77 2.01 -25.81
N LEU A 120 3.77 2.19 -24.95
CA LEU A 120 2.95 3.41 -24.94
C LEU A 120 3.79 4.66 -24.62
N LYS A 121 4.71 4.56 -23.66
CA LYS A 121 5.62 5.66 -23.33
C LYS A 121 6.50 6.06 -24.52
N GLU A 122 6.99 5.08 -25.27
CA GLU A 122 7.80 5.32 -26.46
C GLU A 122 6.99 5.98 -27.58
N GLN A 123 5.76 5.50 -27.84
CA GLN A 123 4.85 6.15 -28.79
C GLN A 123 4.52 7.60 -28.41
N MET A 124 4.34 7.87 -27.11
CA MET A 124 4.10 9.23 -26.61
C MET A 124 5.30 10.14 -26.84
N ARG A 125 6.51 9.62 -26.59
CA ARG A 125 7.75 10.36 -26.86
C ARG A 125 7.90 10.68 -28.35
N GLU A 126 7.66 9.71 -29.24
CA GLU A 126 7.71 9.95 -30.69
C GLU A 126 6.69 10.99 -31.14
N LYS A 127 5.47 10.97 -30.59
CA LYS A 127 4.44 11.99 -30.87
C LYS A 127 4.90 13.37 -30.42
N GLN A 128 5.46 13.50 -29.21
CA GLN A 128 6.00 14.76 -28.70
C GLN A 128 7.15 15.29 -29.57
N GLU A 129 8.07 14.42 -30.02
CA GLU A 129 9.14 14.81 -30.93
C GLU A 129 8.61 15.29 -32.29
N LYS A 130 7.58 14.62 -32.84
CA LYS A 130 6.89 15.07 -34.06
C LYS A 130 6.22 16.43 -33.87
N GLU A 131 5.50 16.62 -32.76
CA GLU A 131 4.89 17.91 -32.42
C GLU A 131 5.93 19.03 -32.30
N HIS A 132 7.06 18.76 -31.63
CA HIS A 132 8.15 19.73 -31.52
C HIS A 132 8.69 20.13 -32.90
N ARG A 133 8.96 19.16 -33.78
CA ARG A 133 9.43 19.42 -35.15
C ARG A 133 8.43 20.26 -35.95
N ILE A 134 7.13 20.02 -35.76
CA ILE A 134 6.06 20.80 -36.41
C ILE A 134 6.06 22.24 -35.88
N LYS A 135 6.12 22.42 -34.55
CA LYS A 135 6.20 23.76 -33.91
C LYS A 135 7.41 24.56 -34.41
N ASP A 136 8.58 23.94 -34.50
CA ASP A 136 9.79 24.58 -35.04
C ASP A 136 9.64 24.99 -36.50
N ARG A 137 8.93 24.19 -37.30
CA ARG A 137 8.65 24.52 -38.72
C ARG A 137 7.68 25.69 -38.83
N ILE A 138 6.65 25.74 -37.99
CA ILE A 138 5.68 26.85 -37.94
C ILE A 138 6.40 28.14 -37.53
N LYS A 139 7.18 28.11 -36.44
CA LYS A 139 7.95 29.27 -35.97
C LYS A 139 8.86 29.85 -37.06
N ARG A 140 9.60 29.00 -37.78
CA ARG A 140 10.44 29.44 -38.91
C ARG A 140 9.64 30.09 -40.04
N ARG A 141 8.43 29.59 -40.33
CA ARG A 141 7.53 30.18 -41.34
C ARG A 141 6.96 31.52 -40.89
N GLU A 142 6.57 31.64 -39.62
CA GLU A 142 6.08 32.90 -39.04
C GLU A 142 7.17 33.98 -39.07
N GLU A 143 8.40 33.64 -38.69
CA GLU A 143 9.55 34.55 -38.76
C GLU A 143 9.85 35.01 -40.20
N GLN A 144 9.79 34.10 -41.18
CA GLN A 144 9.94 34.46 -42.60
C GLN A 144 8.84 35.39 -43.07
N THR A 145 7.59 35.14 -42.65
CA THR A 145 6.43 35.96 -43.00
C THR A 145 6.55 37.36 -42.40
N ALA A 146 6.95 37.45 -41.13
CA ALA A 146 7.22 38.72 -40.44
C ALA A 146 8.34 39.53 -41.13
N ARG A 147 9.45 38.87 -41.52
CA ARG A 147 10.53 39.52 -42.29
C ARG A 147 10.06 40.04 -43.65
N ARG A 148 9.26 39.27 -44.38
CA ARG A 148 8.68 39.69 -45.67
C ARG A 148 7.76 40.89 -45.51
N LYS A 149 6.90 40.88 -44.47
CA LYS A 149 6.00 42.00 -44.14
C LYS A 149 6.81 43.28 -43.85
N LYS A 150 7.82 43.19 -42.97
CA LYS A 150 8.70 44.32 -42.64
C LYS A 150 9.47 44.85 -43.87
N LYS A 151 9.90 43.97 -44.79
CA LYS A 151 10.56 44.40 -46.04
C LYS A 151 9.58 45.17 -46.95
N LYS A 152 8.33 44.70 -47.07
CA LYS A 152 7.29 45.40 -47.86
C LYS A 152 6.97 46.77 -47.27
N GLU A 153 6.80 46.87 -45.95
CA GLU A 153 6.55 48.16 -45.26
C GLU A 153 7.68 49.16 -45.54
N LYS A 154 8.96 48.73 -45.48
CA LYS A 154 10.11 49.58 -45.82
C LYS A 154 10.15 50.02 -47.28
N MET A 155 9.74 49.16 -48.21
CA MET A 155 9.68 49.51 -49.63
C MET A 155 8.60 50.56 -49.91
N ILE A 156 7.44 50.43 -49.26
CA ILE A 156 6.35 51.41 -49.40
C ILE A 156 6.80 52.78 -48.87
N SER A 157 7.50 52.83 -47.73
CA SER A 157 8.01 54.10 -47.20
C SER A 157 9.09 54.76 -48.06
N THR A 158 9.88 53.98 -48.80
CA THR A 158 10.91 54.54 -49.71
C THR A 158 10.34 55.02 -51.05
N VAL A 159 9.19 54.50 -51.47
CA VAL A 159 8.49 54.99 -52.67
C VAL A 159 7.62 56.20 -52.35
N GLY A 160 7.07 56.29 -51.14
CA GLY A 160 6.29 57.45 -50.68
C GLY A 160 7.12 58.72 -50.37
N GLU A 161 8.44 58.62 -50.26
CA GLU A 161 9.33 59.80 -50.14
C GLU A 161 9.71 60.41 -51.51
N SER A 162 9.26 59.83 -52.64
CA SER A 162 9.45 60.39 -53.99
C SER A 162 8.17 60.89 -54.66
N GLU A 163 7.03 60.94 -53.96
CA GLU A 163 5.75 61.42 -54.48
C GLU A 163 5.25 62.65 -53.69
N GLU A 164 6.13 63.59 -53.40
CA GLU A 164 5.71 65.00 -53.35
C GLU A 164 5.94 65.63 -54.72
N ASN A 165 4.87 66.20 -55.28
CA ASN A 165 4.72 66.94 -56.54
C ASN A 165 4.43 66.14 -57.81
N GLU A 166 3.17 65.78 -58.01
CA GLU A 166 2.36 66.43 -59.05
C GLU A 166 0.86 66.23 -58.72
N GLU A 167 0.26 67.27 -58.12
CA GLU A 167 -1.18 67.50 -58.23
C GLU A 167 -1.54 67.54 -59.72
N VAL A 168 -2.28 66.54 -60.19
CA VAL A 168 -3.06 66.67 -61.42
C VAL A 168 -4.52 66.68 -60.99
N GLU A 169 -5.04 67.89 -60.80
CA GLU A 169 -6.47 68.17 -60.95
C GLU A 169 -6.87 67.87 -62.41
N GLU A 170 -7.75 66.88 -62.60
CA GLU A 170 -8.95 66.94 -63.46
C GLU A 170 -9.84 65.70 -63.24
#